data_AF-A0A8T7I2J9-F1
#
_entry.id   AF-A0A8T7I2J9-F1
#
_cell.length_a   1.000
_cell.length_b   1.000
_cell.length_c   1.000
_cell.angle_alpha   90.00
_cell.angle_beta   90.00
_cell.angle_gamma   90.00
#
_symmetry.space_group_name_H-M   'P 1'
#
loop_
_entity.id
_entity.type
_entity.pdbx_description
1 polymer ?
#
loop_
_entity_poly.entity_id
_entity_poly.type
_entity_poly.pdbx_seq_one_letter_code
_entity_poly.pdbx_strand_id
1 'polypeptide(L)'
;MYALSAPKQLTILLLFFLLIFSVEGYGKKNSTQPESASILSSKQLHDLSKFDGKSSKILKQLYLSDDKGAAAISSALAKLNEKDKELNDNYKVLVNKAKASKVKAKISSKTAKANTSNNSTIKSSTTNTAASSKEQLEQELQVIAAQKMHLVNALTKTNSSDMVAQLIAAADSANPNALLHKTVFSKLLDIGPNETAKNYAIQIINDPESGGFQVYNALLYFAYHNEPNILDKVREYTNPDYHPYIRDMAAFVLGRWGNSSDTSIILTAIQKSVADKMGSHSLRYSVFGLASLVSPEKVEELLQGLNIKNDIVQTAILHAKLEEAKSDQEFSQLFKNNQGKANELTLLVVADYVVRNGPTVLIELELIEEHDGNLYSPVSQSLYRMGYSLVGTAASPNLEPVN
;
A
#
# COMPACT_ATOMS: atom_id res chain seq x y z
N MET A 1 -37.15 -11.29 10.62
CA MET A 1 -36.87 -9.85 10.57
C MET A 1 -36.11 -9.45 11.83
N TYR A 2 -34.78 -9.30 11.74
CA TYR A 2 -33.97 -8.62 12.75
C TYR A 2 -32.96 -7.75 12.00
N ALA A 3 -33.16 -6.44 12.10
CA ALA A 3 -32.23 -5.43 11.62
C ALA A 3 -31.04 -5.35 12.59
N LEU A 4 -29.85 -5.71 12.11
CA LEU A 4 -28.60 -5.43 12.80
C LEU A 4 -28.10 -4.06 12.33
N SER A 5 -28.24 -3.07 13.21
CA SER A 5 -27.62 -1.76 13.08
C SER A 5 -26.10 -1.89 13.25
N ALA A 6 -25.36 -1.61 12.17
CA ALA A 6 -23.92 -1.42 12.25
C ALA A 6 -23.60 -0.13 13.05
N PRO A 7 -22.56 -0.10 13.89
CA PRO A 7 -22.15 1.12 14.60
C PRO A 7 -21.58 2.14 13.61
N LYS A 8 -22.12 3.37 13.66
CA LYS A 8 -21.82 4.52 12.78
C LYS A 8 -20.34 4.93 12.65
N GLN A 9 -19.43 4.37 13.46
CA GLN A 9 -18.01 4.71 13.42
C GLN A 9 -17.22 3.98 12.32
N LEU A 10 -17.69 2.81 11.85
CA LEU A 10 -17.03 2.11 10.74
C LEU A 10 -17.32 2.77 9.38
N THR A 11 -18.41 3.53 9.28
CA THR A 11 -18.84 4.19 8.03
C THR A 11 -18.05 5.48 7.74
N ILE A 12 -17.54 6.17 8.76
CA ILE A 12 -16.75 7.40 8.58
C ILE A 12 -15.32 7.08 8.11
N LEU A 13 -14.77 5.94 8.52
CA LEU A 13 -13.45 5.47 8.05
C LEU A 13 -13.49 5.00 6.58
N LEU A 14 -14.62 4.45 6.12
CA LEU A 14 -14.80 4.04 4.72
C LEU A 14 -15.01 5.23 3.76
N LEU A 15 -15.66 6.31 4.22
CA LEU A 15 -15.96 7.49 3.40
C LEU A 15 -14.74 8.38 3.14
N PHE A 16 -13.74 8.38 4.03
CA PHE A 16 -12.46 9.05 3.78
C PHE A 16 -11.54 8.26 2.84
N PHE A 17 -11.76 6.95 2.68
CA PHE A 17 -10.97 6.06 1.82
C PHE A 17 -11.31 6.17 0.34
N LEU A 18 -12.47 6.72 -0.02
CA LEU A 18 -12.90 6.93 -1.42
C LEU A 18 -12.42 8.27 -2.01
N LEU A 19 -11.86 9.17 -1.21
CA LEU A 19 -11.52 10.55 -1.63
C LEU A 19 -10.02 10.79 -1.93
N ILE A 20 -9.17 9.75 -1.85
CA ILE A 20 -7.75 9.82 -2.25
C ILE A 20 -7.44 8.78 -3.34
N PHE A 21 -8.41 8.55 -4.22
CA PHE A 21 -8.24 7.91 -5.53
C PHE A 21 -9.09 8.65 -6.56
N SER A 22 -8.78 9.94 -6.75
CA SER A 22 -9.09 10.73 -7.95
C SER A 22 -8.26 12.01 -7.87
N VAL A 23 -7.04 11.98 -8.41
CA VAL A 23 -6.56 13.14 -9.17
C VAL A 23 -6.74 12.76 -10.63
N GLU A 24 -7.99 12.79 -11.09
CA GLU A 24 -8.28 12.94 -12.51
C GLU A 24 -7.94 14.38 -12.87
N GLY A 25 -7.02 14.55 -13.83
CA GLY A 25 -6.54 15.86 -14.24
C GLY A 25 -5.81 15.83 -15.56
N TYR A 26 -6.34 15.14 -16.57
CA TYR A 26 -6.02 15.48 -17.96
C TYR A 26 -6.53 16.90 -18.22
N GLY A 27 -5.60 17.82 -18.55
CA GLY A 27 -5.92 19.13 -19.13
C GLY A 27 -6.17 20.28 -18.15
N LYS A 28 -5.14 20.74 -17.44
CA LYS A 28 -5.05 22.15 -17.04
C LYS A 28 -3.63 22.67 -17.26
N LYS A 29 -3.51 23.59 -18.23
CA LYS A 29 -2.35 24.48 -18.38
C LYS A 29 -2.12 25.18 -17.05
N ASN A 30 -0.95 25.01 -16.44
CA ASN A 30 -0.51 25.84 -15.33
C ASN A 30 0.90 26.38 -15.60
N SER A 31 1.01 27.65 -15.23
CA SER A 31 2.03 28.65 -15.51
C SER A 31 3.37 28.37 -14.84
N THR A 32 4.43 28.84 -15.48
CA THR A 32 5.84 28.88 -15.07
C THR A 32 6.05 29.69 -13.78
N GLN A 33 6.13 29.02 -12.61
CA GLN A 33 7.01 29.29 -11.45
C GLN A 33 6.57 28.42 -10.24
N PRO A 34 7.48 27.89 -9.40
CA PRO A 34 7.13 26.95 -8.34
C PRO A 34 6.67 27.70 -7.08
N GLU A 35 5.38 28.02 -6.99
CA GLU A 35 4.78 28.42 -5.71
C GLU A 35 4.27 27.19 -4.95
N SER A 36 4.84 27.02 -3.76
CA SER A 36 4.44 26.14 -2.68
C SER A 36 2.93 26.12 -2.41
N ALA A 37 2.25 25.04 -2.79
CA ALA A 37 0.87 24.80 -2.37
C ALA A 37 0.83 23.93 -1.10
N SER A 38 0.64 24.62 0.03
CA SER A 38 0.33 24.05 1.35
C SER A 38 -1.06 23.42 1.34
N ILE A 39 -1.23 22.25 1.96
CA ILE A 39 -2.56 21.82 2.43
C ILE A 39 -2.44 21.26 3.84
N LEU A 40 -2.58 22.15 4.83
CA LEU A 40 -3.23 21.92 6.13
C LEU A 40 -3.71 23.30 6.61
N SER A 41 -4.96 23.39 7.08
CA SER A 41 -5.55 24.65 7.52
C SER A 41 -4.78 25.25 8.70
N SER A 42 -4.73 26.58 8.81
CA SER A 42 -4.09 27.31 9.92
C SER A 42 -4.51 26.82 11.32
N LYS A 43 -5.70 26.22 11.43
CA LYS A 43 -6.23 25.60 12.64
C LYS A 43 -5.51 24.30 13.02
N GLN A 44 -5.17 23.44 12.05
CA GLN A 44 -4.44 22.19 12.30
C GLN A 44 -2.97 22.44 12.66
N LEU A 45 -2.36 23.48 12.09
CA LEU A 45 -1.01 23.92 12.45
C LEU A 45 -0.96 24.51 13.87
N HIS A 46 -2.02 25.21 14.28
CA HIS A 46 -2.13 25.83 15.60
C HIS A 46 -2.37 24.80 16.73
N ASP A 47 -2.98 23.65 16.44
CA ASP A 47 -3.16 22.59 17.43
C ASP A 47 -1.89 21.74 17.60
N LEU A 48 -1.07 21.59 16.55
CA LEU A 48 0.25 20.92 16.60
C LEU A 48 1.31 21.74 17.36
N SER A 49 1.20 23.07 17.37
CA SER A 49 2.16 23.96 18.06
C SER A 49 1.94 24.05 19.58
N LYS A 50 0.78 23.60 20.07
CA LYS A 50 0.40 23.65 21.50
C LYS A 50 0.87 22.45 22.32
N PHE A 51 1.30 21.36 21.70
CA PHE A 51 1.53 20.10 22.42
C PHE A 51 2.94 19.96 23.02
N ASP A 52 3.92 20.63 22.44
CA ASP A 52 5.28 20.82 22.98
C ASP A 52 5.95 21.87 22.09
N GLY A 53 6.37 23.01 22.66
CA GLY A 53 7.02 24.10 21.90
C GLY A 53 8.23 23.66 21.04
N LYS A 54 8.76 22.45 21.22
CA LYS A 54 9.81 21.82 20.41
C LYS A 54 9.34 21.37 19.01
N SER A 55 8.07 21.02 18.81
CA SER A 55 7.54 20.61 17.49
C SER A 55 7.63 21.72 16.44
N SER A 56 7.52 22.99 16.88
CA SER A 56 7.69 24.17 16.01
C SER A 56 9.14 24.38 15.54
N LYS A 57 10.14 23.95 16.32
CA LYS A 57 11.56 24.02 15.96
C LYS A 57 11.95 22.94 14.95
N ILE A 58 11.38 21.75 15.07
CA ILE A 58 11.60 20.64 14.12
C ILE A 58 11.01 21.00 12.75
N LEU A 59 9.79 21.56 12.70
CA LEU A 59 9.18 22.08 11.46
C LEU A 59 9.95 23.24 10.81
N LYS A 60 10.66 24.06 11.59
CA LYS A 60 11.55 25.10 11.05
C LYS A 60 12.90 24.56 10.55
N GLN A 61 13.44 23.50 11.19
CA GLN A 61 14.66 22.82 10.73
C GLN A 61 14.42 21.91 9.53
N LEU A 62 13.18 21.46 9.32
CA LEU A 62 12.72 20.68 8.15
C LEU A 62 12.89 21.38 6.78
N TYR A 63 13.26 22.67 6.76
CA TYR A 63 13.57 23.44 5.55
C TYR A 63 15.07 23.51 5.22
N LEU A 64 15.94 22.81 5.96
CA LEU A 64 17.36 22.69 5.62
C LEU A 64 17.57 21.36 4.88
N SER A 65 17.91 21.45 3.59
CA SER A 65 18.10 20.32 2.66
C SER A 65 19.50 19.69 2.74
N ASP A 66 20.04 19.54 3.95
CA ASP A 66 21.37 18.97 4.21
C ASP A 66 21.33 17.79 5.23
N ASP A 67 22.47 17.13 5.43
CA ASP A 67 22.62 16.00 6.37
C ASP A 67 22.22 16.34 7.81
N LYS A 68 22.25 17.62 8.19
CA LYS A 68 21.80 18.08 9.51
C LYS A 68 20.28 18.05 9.62
N GLY A 69 19.57 18.35 8.52
CA GLY A 69 18.13 18.16 8.40
C GLY A 69 17.74 16.68 8.54
N ALA A 70 18.45 15.79 7.86
CA ALA A 70 18.23 14.35 7.97
C ALA A 70 18.43 13.84 9.41
N ALA A 71 19.55 14.19 10.06
CA ALA A 71 19.84 13.77 11.43
C ALA A 71 18.80 14.29 12.46
N ALA A 72 18.28 15.51 12.26
CA ALA A 72 17.22 16.06 13.09
C ALA A 72 15.90 15.29 12.91
N ILE A 73 15.56 14.90 11.68
CA ILE A 73 14.41 14.04 11.37
C ILE A 73 14.59 12.67 12.03
N SER A 74 15.77 12.05 11.93
CA SER A 74 16.05 10.75 12.55
C SER A 74 15.88 10.80 14.07
N SER A 75 16.41 11.85 14.72
CA SER A 75 16.26 12.03 16.17
C SER A 75 14.81 12.23 16.59
N ALA A 76 14.01 12.95 15.79
CA ALA A 76 12.58 13.11 16.03
C ALA A 76 11.81 11.79 15.85
N LEU A 77 12.11 11.02 14.80
CA LEU A 77 11.54 9.70 14.57
C LEU A 77 11.86 8.73 15.71
N ALA A 78 13.12 8.69 16.19
CA ALA A 78 13.52 7.83 17.30
C ALA A 78 12.71 8.12 18.58
N LYS A 79 12.53 9.40 18.94
CA LYS A 79 11.71 9.81 20.09
C LYS A 79 10.24 9.44 19.92
N LEU A 80 9.70 9.60 18.72
CA LEU A 80 8.32 9.20 18.43
C LEU A 80 8.14 7.69 18.49
N ASN A 81 9.14 6.91 18.07
CA ASN A 81 9.12 5.45 18.17
C ASN A 81 9.12 4.96 19.62
N GLU A 82 9.97 5.54 20.48
CA GLU A 82 9.97 5.22 21.91
C GLU A 82 8.61 5.51 22.55
N LYS A 83 8.03 6.67 22.25
CA LYS A 83 6.71 7.07 22.75
C LYS A 83 5.58 6.18 22.20
N ASP A 84 5.60 5.85 20.91
CA ASP A 84 4.64 4.96 20.26
C ASP A 84 4.66 3.57 20.89
N LYS A 85 5.86 3.02 21.13
CA LYS A 85 6.06 1.74 21.80
C LYS A 85 5.48 1.75 23.21
N GLU A 86 5.81 2.77 24.01
CA GLU A 86 5.27 2.92 25.37
C GLU A 86 3.74 2.97 25.39
N LEU A 87 3.13 3.77 24.50
CA LEU A 87 1.67 3.90 24.41
C LEU A 87 1.00 2.62 23.93
N ASN A 88 1.58 1.92 22.95
CA ASN A 88 1.06 0.63 22.48
C ASN A 88 1.13 -0.47 23.54
N ASP A 89 2.21 -0.53 24.32
CA ASP A 89 2.34 -1.47 25.43
C ASP A 89 1.28 -1.19 26.51
N ASN A 90 1.07 0.09 26.85
CA ASN A 90 0.01 0.52 27.76
C ASN A 90 -1.40 0.17 27.22
N TYR A 91 -1.63 0.38 25.93
CA TYR A 91 -2.88 0.02 25.26
C TYR A 91 -3.13 -1.50 25.31
N LYS A 92 -2.12 -2.33 24.99
CA LYS A 92 -2.19 -3.80 25.07
C LYS A 92 -2.56 -4.26 26.48
N VAL A 93 -1.95 -3.69 27.51
CA VAL A 93 -2.27 -3.97 28.92
C VAL A 93 -3.73 -3.64 29.23
N LEU A 94 -4.24 -2.49 28.78
CA LEU A 94 -5.64 -2.10 28.98
C LEU A 94 -6.62 -3.01 28.25
N VAL A 95 -6.34 -3.38 27.00
CA VAL A 95 -7.16 -4.31 26.22
C VAL A 95 -7.20 -5.69 26.88
N ASN A 96 -6.05 -6.20 27.34
CA ASN A 96 -5.98 -7.50 28.01
C ASN A 96 -6.71 -7.48 29.36
N LYS A 97 -6.59 -6.40 30.15
CA LYS A 97 -7.39 -6.18 31.36
C LYS A 97 -8.88 -6.14 31.05
N ALA A 98 -9.30 -5.48 29.97
CA ALA A 98 -10.70 -5.41 29.56
C ALA A 98 -11.24 -6.79 29.09
N LYS A 99 -10.44 -7.55 28.32
CA LYS A 99 -10.77 -8.93 27.91
C LYS A 99 -10.90 -9.86 29.12
N ALA A 100 -9.94 -9.83 30.05
CA ALA A 100 -9.97 -10.62 31.27
C ALA A 100 -11.18 -10.24 32.16
N SER A 101 -11.51 -8.96 32.25
CA SER A 101 -12.68 -8.48 33.00
C SER A 101 -14.01 -8.94 32.37
N LYS A 102 -14.12 -8.93 31.04
CA LYS A 102 -15.29 -9.47 30.32
C LYS A 102 -15.42 -10.99 30.50
N VAL A 103 -14.33 -11.73 30.47
CA VAL A 103 -14.31 -13.17 30.74
C VAL A 103 -14.74 -13.44 32.19
N LYS A 104 -14.20 -12.70 33.16
CA LYS A 104 -14.59 -12.79 34.57
C LYS A 104 -16.08 -12.50 34.75
N ALA A 105 -16.62 -11.43 34.16
CA ALA A 105 -18.05 -11.10 34.22
C ALA A 105 -18.95 -12.16 33.55
N LYS A 106 -18.50 -12.78 32.44
CA LYS A 106 -19.21 -13.87 31.77
C LYS A 106 -19.22 -15.17 32.59
N ILE A 107 -18.14 -15.42 33.34
CA ILE A 107 -18.06 -16.52 34.32
C ILE A 107 -18.99 -16.23 35.50
N SER A 108 -18.90 -15.02 36.09
CA SER A 108 -19.72 -14.57 37.21
C SER A 108 -21.22 -14.63 36.91
N SER A 109 -21.66 -14.20 35.73
CA SER A 109 -23.06 -14.25 35.30
C SER A 109 -23.56 -15.67 34.99
N LYS A 110 -22.68 -16.60 34.60
CA LYS A 110 -23.00 -18.03 34.50
C LYS A 110 -23.18 -18.67 35.89
N THR A 111 -22.34 -18.34 36.86
CA THR A 111 -22.52 -18.77 38.27
C THR A 111 -23.75 -18.16 38.93
N ALA A 112 -24.10 -16.91 38.62
CA ALA A 112 -25.30 -16.26 39.17
C ALA A 112 -26.62 -16.80 38.58
N LYS A 113 -26.61 -17.36 37.36
CA LYS A 113 -27.78 -18.05 36.79
C LYS A 113 -28.01 -19.47 37.33
N ALA A 114 -27.05 -20.01 38.09
CA ALA A 114 -27.23 -21.28 38.80
C ALA A 114 -27.84 -21.11 40.21
N ASN A 115 -27.86 -19.89 40.75
CA ASN A 115 -28.42 -19.58 42.07
C ASN A 115 -29.26 -18.29 42.00
N THR A 116 -30.57 -18.42 41.83
CA THR A 116 -31.46 -17.25 41.94
C THR A 116 -31.84 -17.01 43.39
N SER A 117 -31.40 -15.89 43.95
CA SER A 117 -32.24 -14.86 44.63
C SER A 117 -31.38 -14.06 45.60
N ASN A 118 -31.00 -12.85 45.23
CA ASN A 118 -31.31 -11.63 46.00
C ASN A 118 -30.58 -10.40 45.42
N ASN A 119 -31.41 -9.39 45.18
CA ASN A 119 -31.17 -7.95 45.09
C ASN A 119 -29.73 -7.43 45.35
N SER A 120 -29.10 -6.82 44.35
CA SER A 120 -28.55 -5.45 44.47
C SER A 120 -28.17 -4.88 43.11
N THR A 121 -28.63 -3.65 42.86
CA THR A 121 -28.27 -2.83 41.72
C THR A 121 -26.83 -2.33 41.89
N ILE A 122 -25.85 -3.11 41.44
CA ILE A 122 -24.47 -2.62 41.31
C ILE A 122 -24.40 -1.75 40.04
N LYS A 123 -24.51 -0.43 40.22
CA LYS A 123 -24.17 0.54 39.17
C LYS A 123 -22.69 0.37 38.81
N SER A 124 -22.44 -0.06 37.58
CA SER A 124 -21.12 -0.19 36.97
C SER A 124 -20.48 1.20 36.76
N SER A 125 -19.74 1.70 37.76
CA SER A 125 -18.96 2.93 37.64
C SER A 125 -17.57 2.70 37.01
N THR A 126 -17.11 1.44 36.90
CA THR A 126 -15.78 1.07 36.39
C THR A 126 -15.65 1.05 34.87
N THR A 127 -16.76 1.07 34.11
CA THR A 127 -16.73 1.02 32.64
C THR A 127 -16.42 2.36 31.99
N ASN A 128 -16.75 3.49 32.64
CA ASN A 128 -16.59 4.82 32.02
C ASN A 128 -15.14 5.31 32.02
N THR A 129 -14.36 5.04 33.08
CA THR A 129 -12.97 5.52 33.20
C THR A 129 -12.00 4.76 32.30
N ALA A 130 -12.19 3.44 32.14
CA ALA A 130 -11.36 2.63 31.24
C ALA A 130 -11.65 2.93 29.76
N ALA A 131 -12.89 3.27 29.42
CA ALA A 131 -13.26 3.69 28.07
C ALA A 131 -12.66 5.06 27.72
N SER A 132 -12.72 6.04 28.64
CA SER A 132 -12.11 7.36 28.42
C SER A 132 -10.58 7.29 28.30
N SER A 133 -9.90 6.46 29.11
CA SER A 133 -8.44 6.27 28.99
C SER A 133 -8.04 5.55 27.71
N LYS A 134 -8.88 4.63 27.19
CA LYS A 134 -8.65 3.97 25.90
C LYS A 134 -8.77 4.95 24.74
N GLU A 135 -9.81 5.77 24.72
CA GLU A 135 -10.04 6.78 23.68
C GLU A 135 -8.92 7.83 23.64
N GLN A 136 -8.41 8.26 24.81
CA GLN A 136 -7.28 9.17 24.90
C GLN A 136 -5.99 8.57 24.31
N LEU A 137 -5.68 7.31 24.64
CA LEU A 137 -4.52 6.61 24.06
C LEU A 137 -4.66 6.43 22.55
N GLU A 138 -5.85 6.13 22.05
CA GLU A 138 -6.12 6.02 20.61
C GLU A 138 -5.91 7.35 19.88
N GLN A 139 -6.32 8.47 20.48
CA GLN A 139 -6.06 9.81 19.94
C GLN A 139 -4.57 10.15 19.91
N GLU A 140 -3.84 9.85 20.99
CA GLU A 140 -2.39 10.09 21.03
C GLU A 140 -1.62 9.25 20.00
N LEU A 141 -2.00 7.98 19.82
CA LEU A 141 -1.43 7.11 18.79
C LEU A 141 -1.72 7.63 17.37
N GLN A 142 -2.90 8.19 17.12
CA GLN A 142 -3.24 8.81 15.83
C GLN A 142 -2.38 10.07 15.56
N VAL A 143 -2.16 10.91 16.57
CA VAL A 143 -1.30 12.10 16.45
C VAL A 143 0.14 11.71 16.15
N ILE A 144 0.68 10.71 16.86
CA ILE A 144 2.05 10.21 16.63
C ILE A 144 2.18 9.64 15.22
N ALA A 145 1.20 8.85 14.77
CA ALA A 145 1.22 8.33 13.41
C ALA A 145 1.20 9.46 12.35
N ALA A 146 0.38 10.51 12.56
CA ALA A 146 0.37 11.67 11.67
C ALA A 146 1.73 12.39 11.64
N GLN A 147 2.36 12.58 12.80
CA GLN A 147 3.70 13.17 12.90
C GLN A 147 4.76 12.31 12.19
N LYS A 148 4.72 10.99 12.35
CA LYS A 148 5.59 10.04 11.63
C LYS A 148 5.41 10.16 10.12
N MET A 149 4.17 10.23 9.62
CA MET A 149 3.93 10.43 8.18
C MET A 149 4.55 11.72 7.65
N HIS A 150 4.44 12.83 8.40
CA HIS A 150 5.07 14.09 8.01
C HIS A 150 6.58 13.99 7.92
N LEU A 151 7.21 13.32 8.91
CA LEU A 151 8.66 13.11 8.93
C LEU A 151 9.12 12.18 7.80
N VAL A 152 8.40 11.10 7.53
CA VAL A 152 8.65 10.20 6.39
C VAL A 152 8.62 10.95 5.06
N ASN A 153 7.61 11.79 4.84
CA ASN A 153 7.50 12.58 3.60
C ASN A 153 8.60 13.64 3.47
N ALA A 154 9.12 14.14 4.58
CA ALA A 154 10.22 15.08 4.57
C ALA A 154 11.57 14.39 4.34
N LEU A 155 11.77 13.21 4.93
CA LEU A 155 13.01 12.44 4.82
C LEU A 155 13.35 12.13 3.35
N THR A 156 12.34 11.82 2.53
CA THR A 156 12.53 11.57 1.09
C THR A 156 13.00 12.78 0.28
N LYS A 157 13.11 13.97 0.89
CA LYS A 157 13.66 15.17 0.27
C LYS A 157 15.12 15.44 0.68
N THR A 158 15.71 14.59 1.54
CA THR A 158 16.99 14.89 2.20
C THR A 158 18.20 14.13 1.63
N ASN A 159 18.05 13.33 0.56
CA ASN A 159 19.14 12.55 -0.08
C ASN A 159 20.06 11.81 0.92
N SER A 160 19.54 11.42 2.09
CA SER A 160 20.34 10.84 3.18
C SER A 160 20.70 9.38 2.89
N SER A 161 21.95 9.01 3.16
CA SER A 161 22.44 7.62 3.00
C SER A 161 21.68 6.60 3.84
N ASP A 162 21.14 7.03 4.99
CA ASP A 162 20.47 6.17 5.97
C ASP A 162 18.94 6.23 5.84
N MET A 163 18.43 6.86 4.78
CA MET A 163 17.00 7.12 4.58
C MET A 163 16.16 5.84 4.66
N VAL A 164 16.60 4.75 4.01
CA VAL A 164 15.84 3.48 4.00
C VAL A 164 15.68 2.92 5.42
N ALA A 165 16.76 2.90 6.21
CA ALA A 165 16.70 2.42 7.58
C ALA A 165 15.77 3.27 8.45
N GLN A 166 15.77 4.59 8.25
CA GLN A 166 14.91 5.52 8.97
C GLN A 166 13.42 5.41 8.57
N LEU A 167 13.13 5.17 7.28
CA LEU A 167 11.78 4.88 6.79
C LEU A 167 11.24 3.61 7.44
N ILE A 168 12.03 2.54 7.46
CA ILE A 168 11.66 1.26 8.08
C ILE A 168 11.46 1.45 9.58
N ALA A 169 12.37 2.14 10.26
CA ALA A 169 12.24 2.44 11.68
C ALA A 169 10.97 3.23 12.00
N ALA A 170 10.53 4.13 11.12
CA ALA A 170 9.28 4.86 11.31
C ALA A 170 8.05 3.93 11.27
N ALA A 171 8.10 2.89 10.43
CA ALA A 171 7.06 1.88 10.26
C ALA A 171 7.19 0.69 11.22
N ASP A 172 7.80 0.84 12.40
CA ASP A 172 7.95 -0.22 13.42
C ASP A 172 6.79 -1.24 13.37
N SER A 173 7.11 -2.52 13.21
CA SER A 173 6.15 -3.59 12.89
C SER A 173 5.04 -3.73 13.92
N ALA A 174 5.26 -3.23 15.14
CA ALA A 174 4.27 -3.15 16.21
C ALA A 174 3.21 -2.05 16.03
N ASN A 175 3.41 -1.08 15.13
CA ASN A 175 2.46 0.01 14.88
C ASN A 175 1.39 -0.44 13.86
N PRO A 176 0.09 -0.51 14.26
CA PRO A 176 -0.98 -1.00 13.39
C PRO A 176 -1.46 0.03 12.35
N ASN A 177 -0.82 1.21 12.24
CA ASN A 177 -1.28 2.26 11.35
C ASN A 177 -1.03 1.90 9.88
N ALA A 178 -2.08 1.42 9.23
CA ALA A 178 -2.07 1.01 7.82
C ALA A 178 -1.61 2.12 6.86
N LEU A 179 -1.92 3.39 7.15
CA LEU A 179 -1.55 4.50 6.27
C LEU A 179 -0.05 4.77 6.32
N LEU A 180 0.55 4.72 7.52
CA LEU A 180 1.99 4.86 7.68
C LEU A 180 2.76 3.75 6.95
N HIS A 181 2.32 2.49 7.08
CA HIS A 181 2.90 1.37 6.36
C HIS A 181 2.80 1.52 4.85
N LYS A 182 1.63 1.93 4.34
CA LYS A 182 1.44 2.25 2.91
C LYS A 182 2.40 3.34 2.46
N THR A 183 2.53 4.43 3.23
CA THR A 183 3.44 5.53 2.90
C THR A 183 4.89 5.06 2.87
N VAL A 184 5.34 4.30 3.89
CA VAL A 184 6.72 3.80 3.93
C VAL A 184 7.01 2.88 2.75
N PHE A 185 6.17 1.88 2.46
CA PHE A 185 6.38 1.02 1.29
C PHE A 185 6.33 1.77 -0.04
N SER A 186 5.44 2.75 -0.20
CA SER A 186 5.44 3.62 -1.37
C SER A 186 6.76 4.37 -1.51
N LYS A 187 7.34 4.86 -0.40
CA LYS A 187 8.65 5.50 -0.42
C LYS A 187 9.79 4.54 -0.69
N LEU A 188 9.74 3.32 -0.18
CA LEU A 188 10.71 2.27 -0.51
C LEU A 188 10.67 1.93 -2.00
N LEU A 189 9.48 1.84 -2.60
CA LEU A 189 9.32 1.67 -4.05
C LEU A 189 9.83 2.89 -4.85
N ASP A 190 9.55 4.11 -4.37
CA ASP A 190 10.05 5.35 -4.98
C ASP A 190 11.56 5.57 -4.77
N ILE A 191 12.24 4.71 -4.01
CA ILE A 191 13.72 4.64 -3.91
C ILE A 191 14.29 3.62 -4.91
N GLY A 192 13.50 2.63 -5.31
CA GLY A 192 13.92 1.53 -6.18
C GLY A 192 14.49 0.32 -5.41
N PRO A 193 15.15 -0.61 -6.11
CA PRO A 193 15.71 -1.81 -5.52
C PRO A 193 16.73 -1.47 -4.42
N ASN A 194 16.49 -1.99 -3.21
CA ASN A 194 17.38 -1.77 -2.08
C ASN A 194 17.36 -2.99 -1.15
N GLU A 195 18.54 -3.48 -0.79
CA GLU A 195 18.68 -4.72 0.00
C GLU A 195 18.00 -4.62 1.38
N THR A 196 18.08 -3.47 2.04
CA THR A 196 17.45 -3.23 3.34
C THR A 196 15.92 -3.20 3.21
N ALA A 197 15.40 -2.56 2.17
CA ALA A 197 13.96 -2.54 1.87
C ALA A 197 13.43 -3.95 1.55
N LYS A 198 14.18 -4.72 0.75
CA LYS A 198 13.88 -6.11 0.43
C LYS A 198 13.83 -6.97 1.68
N ASN A 199 14.85 -6.90 2.54
CA ASN A 199 14.90 -7.67 3.79
C ASN A 199 13.73 -7.32 4.74
N TYR A 200 13.32 -6.05 4.79
CA TYR A 200 12.13 -5.64 5.53
C TYR A 200 10.83 -6.24 4.94
N ALA A 201 10.68 -6.24 3.61
CA ALA A 201 9.55 -6.88 2.95
C ALA A 201 9.51 -8.40 3.21
N ILE A 202 10.67 -9.08 3.15
CA ILE A 202 10.81 -10.51 3.48
C ILE A 202 10.39 -10.77 4.93
N GLN A 203 10.84 -9.93 5.87
CA GLN A 203 10.45 -10.05 7.28
C GLN A 203 8.93 -10.00 7.43
N ILE A 204 8.26 -9.03 6.80
CA ILE A 204 6.80 -8.90 6.87
C ILE A 204 6.07 -10.11 6.29
N ILE A 205 6.53 -10.62 5.15
CA ILE A 205 5.92 -11.79 4.49
C ILE A 205 6.02 -13.04 5.36
N ASN A 206 7.09 -13.19 6.13
CA ASN A 206 7.34 -14.37 6.96
C ASN A 206 6.83 -14.26 8.40
N ASP A 207 6.54 -13.05 8.89
CA ASP A 207 6.07 -12.82 10.25
C ASP A 207 4.56 -13.09 10.37
N PRO A 208 4.14 -14.13 11.12
CA PRO A 208 2.72 -14.45 11.30
C PRO A 208 1.94 -13.39 12.10
N GLU A 209 2.63 -12.49 12.80
CA GLU A 209 2.01 -11.36 13.53
C GLU A 209 1.79 -10.14 12.63
N SER A 210 2.31 -10.15 11.39
CA SER A 210 2.11 -9.05 10.44
C SER A 210 0.63 -8.85 10.12
N GLY A 211 0.17 -7.61 10.23
CA GLY A 211 -1.16 -7.19 9.84
C GLY A 211 -1.37 -7.25 8.33
N GLY A 212 -2.61 -7.45 7.91
CA GLY A 212 -2.94 -7.64 6.48
C GLY A 212 -2.51 -6.50 5.56
N PHE A 213 -2.46 -5.25 6.05
CA PHE A 213 -1.94 -4.12 5.27
C PHE A 213 -0.42 -4.17 5.10
N GLN A 214 0.33 -4.66 6.09
CA GLN A 214 1.77 -4.84 5.96
C GLN A 214 2.05 -5.89 4.89
N VAL A 215 1.39 -7.05 4.99
CA VAL A 215 1.51 -8.15 4.01
C VAL A 215 1.15 -7.67 2.60
N TYR A 216 0.03 -6.95 2.43
CA TYR A 216 -0.37 -6.39 1.13
C TYR A 216 0.72 -5.49 0.52
N ASN A 217 1.30 -4.58 1.29
CA ASN A 217 2.32 -3.67 0.76
C ASN A 217 3.65 -4.37 0.50
N ALA A 218 4.01 -5.39 1.28
CA ALA A 218 5.17 -6.23 1.00
C ALA A 218 4.97 -7.05 -0.29
N LEU A 219 3.77 -7.59 -0.53
CA LEU A 219 3.45 -8.25 -1.80
C LEU A 219 3.51 -7.25 -2.97
N LEU A 220 3.02 -6.02 -2.79
CA LEU A 220 3.16 -4.97 -3.81
C LEU A 220 4.64 -4.65 -4.11
N TYR A 221 5.50 -4.63 -3.08
CA TYR A 221 6.94 -4.49 -3.26
C TYR A 221 7.50 -5.63 -4.14
N PHE A 222 7.15 -6.88 -3.82
CA PHE A 222 7.55 -8.03 -4.62
C PHE A 222 6.89 -8.10 -5.99
N ALA A 223 5.82 -7.36 -6.25
CA ALA A 223 5.29 -7.22 -7.61
C ALA A 223 6.26 -6.45 -8.53
N TYR A 224 7.17 -5.63 -8.00
CA TYR A 224 8.19 -4.92 -8.77
C TYR A 224 9.58 -5.56 -8.68
N HIS A 225 9.85 -6.26 -7.58
CA HIS A 225 11.16 -6.85 -7.30
C HIS A 225 11.04 -8.36 -7.17
N ASN A 226 11.51 -9.11 -8.18
CA ASN A 226 11.49 -10.56 -8.14
C ASN A 226 12.39 -11.09 -7.01
N GLU A 227 11.81 -11.92 -6.14
CA GLU A 227 12.52 -12.65 -5.09
C GLU A 227 12.01 -14.10 -5.07
N PRO A 228 12.70 -15.05 -5.73
CA PRO A 228 12.21 -16.42 -5.86
C PRO A 228 11.99 -17.12 -4.52
N ASN A 229 12.75 -16.75 -3.48
CA ASN A 229 12.70 -17.41 -2.17
C ASN A 229 11.40 -17.16 -1.39
N ILE A 230 10.60 -16.16 -1.77
CA ILE A 230 9.30 -15.89 -1.11
C ILE A 230 8.11 -16.55 -1.82
N LEU A 231 8.29 -17.17 -2.99
CA LEU A 231 7.17 -17.63 -3.81
C LEU A 231 6.31 -18.70 -3.13
N ASP A 232 6.91 -19.61 -2.36
CA ASP A 232 6.13 -20.61 -1.60
C ASP A 232 5.24 -19.93 -0.55
N LYS A 233 5.76 -18.88 0.10
CA LYS A 233 4.97 -18.09 1.04
C LYS A 233 3.87 -17.28 0.33
N VAL A 234 4.15 -16.75 -0.85
CA VAL A 234 3.14 -16.08 -1.70
C VAL A 234 2.03 -17.06 -2.11
N ARG A 235 2.34 -18.31 -2.44
CA ARG A 235 1.34 -19.36 -2.72
C ARG A 235 0.41 -19.57 -1.54
N GLU A 236 0.92 -19.61 -0.31
CA GLU A 236 0.08 -19.68 0.89
C GLU A 236 -0.93 -18.53 0.95
N TYR A 237 -0.49 -17.30 0.68
CA TYR A 237 -1.36 -16.11 0.69
C TYR A 237 -2.48 -16.12 -0.36
N THR A 238 -2.39 -16.95 -1.40
CA THR A 238 -3.49 -17.14 -2.37
C THR A 238 -4.64 -17.99 -1.82
N ASN A 239 -4.49 -18.60 -0.64
CA ASN A 239 -5.51 -19.44 -0.04
C ASN A 239 -6.83 -18.67 0.16
N PRO A 240 -7.99 -19.30 -0.15
CA PRO A 240 -9.32 -18.71 0.02
C PRO A 240 -9.64 -18.11 1.39
N ASP A 241 -8.95 -18.52 2.45
CA ASP A 241 -9.17 -18.05 3.81
C ASP A 241 -8.52 -16.68 4.10
N TYR A 242 -7.57 -16.24 3.26
CA TYR A 242 -6.98 -14.92 3.38
C TYR A 242 -7.92 -13.82 2.88
N HIS A 243 -7.70 -12.60 3.39
CA HIS A 243 -8.46 -11.43 2.95
C HIS A 243 -8.25 -11.17 1.45
N PRO A 244 -9.30 -10.82 0.67
CA PRO A 244 -9.21 -10.67 -0.79
C PRO A 244 -8.09 -9.75 -1.28
N TYR A 245 -7.79 -8.65 -0.58
CA TYR A 245 -6.69 -7.76 -0.97
C TYR A 245 -5.32 -8.46 -0.92
N ILE A 246 -5.08 -9.28 0.10
CA ILE A 246 -3.82 -10.04 0.23
C ILE A 246 -3.79 -11.14 -0.83
N ARG A 247 -4.89 -11.90 -0.92
CA ARG A 247 -5.03 -13.02 -1.83
C ARG A 247 -4.88 -12.61 -3.29
N ASP A 248 -5.55 -11.55 -3.70
CA ASP A 248 -5.52 -11.09 -5.09
C ASP A 248 -4.17 -10.47 -5.47
N MET A 249 -3.52 -9.77 -4.54
CA MET A 249 -2.16 -9.25 -4.75
C MET A 249 -1.13 -10.40 -4.78
N ALA A 250 -1.26 -11.41 -3.93
CA ALA A 250 -0.41 -12.59 -3.97
C ALA A 250 -0.55 -13.34 -5.29
N ALA A 251 -1.78 -13.50 -5.79
CA ALA A 251 -2.05 -14.07 -7.10
C ALA A 251 -1.41 -13.25 -8.24
N PHE A 252 -1.37 -11.92 -8.12
CA PHE A 252 -0.65 -11.06 -9.07
C PHE A 252 0.86 -11.29 -9.03
N VAL A 253 1.46 -11.36 -7.85
CA VAL A 253 2.90 -11.66 -7.67
C VAL A 253 3.26 -13.03 -8.27
N LEU A 254 2.44 -14.05 -8.05
CA LEU A 254 2.63 -15.37 -8.69
C LEU A 254 2.45 -15.31 -10.21
N GLY A 255 1.52 -14.51 -10.71
CA GLY A 255 1.37 -14.31 -12.14
C GLY A 255 2.64 -13.76 -12.78
N ARG A 256 3.29 -12.83 -12.10
CA ARG A 256 4.53 -12.21 -12.59
C ARG A 256 5.75 -13.12 -12.51
N TRP A 257 5.93 -13.79 -11.37
CA TRP A 257 7.21 -14.45 -11.03
C TRP A 257 7.10 -15.95 -10.81
N GLY A 258 5.88 -16.48 -10.75
CA GLY A 258 5.60 -17.90 -10.66
C GLY A 258 5.73 -18.60 -12.01
N ASN A 259 5.04 -19.72 -12.14
CA ASN A 259 5.05 -20.52 -13.36
C ASN A 259 3.64 -21.02 -13.71
N SER A 260 3.49 -21.65 -14.87
CA SER A 260 2.19 -22.12 -15.37
C SER A 260 1.48 -23.13 -14.44
N SER A 261 2.17 -23.78 -13.50
CA SER A 261 1.49 -24.62 -12.50
C SER A 261 0.68 -23.81 -11.48
N ASP A 262 1.00 -22.52 -11.30
CA ASP A 262 0.30 -21.60 -10.40
C ASP A 262 -1.07 -21.13 -10.95
N THR A 263 -1.39 -21.42 -12.22
CA THR A 263 -2.66 -21.07 -12.86
C THR A 263 -3.88 -21.57 -12.05
N SER A 264 -3.82 -22.79 -11.52
CA SER A 264 -4.94 -23.40 -10.79
C SER A 264 -5.24 -22.73 -9.45
N ILE A 265 -4.20 -22.34 -8.70
CA ILE A 265 -4.33 -21.66 -7.40
C ILE A 265 -4.76 -20.21 -7.60
N ILE A 266 -4.28 -19.52 -8.64
CA ILE A 266 -4.75 -18.17 -9.00
C ILE A 266 -6.23 -18.20 -9.40
N LEU A 267 -6.67 -19.17 -10.20
CA LEU A 267 -8.08 -19.30 -10.56
C LEU A 267 -8.97 -19.53 -9.32
N THR A 268 -8.50 -20.36 -8.38
CA THR A 268 -9.19 -20.57 -7.10
C THR A 268 -9.33 -19.27 -6.31
N ALA A 269 -8.27 -18.45 -6.27
CA ALA A 269 -8.30 -17.13 -5.65
C ALA A 269 -9.33 -16.18 -6.31
N ILE A 270 -9.38 -16.15 -7.65
CA ILE A 270 -10.36 -15.35 -8.42
C ILE A 270 -11.79 -15.78 -8.08
N GLN A 271 -12.09 -17.07 -8.14
CA GLN A 271 -13.41 -17.62 -7.85
C GLN A 271 -13.88 -17.24 -6.44
N LYS A 272 -12.97 -17.34 -5.45
CA LYS A 272 -13.25 -16.92 -4.08
C LYS A 272 -13.51 -15.41 -3.98
N SER A 273 -12.70 -14.57 -4.63
CA SER A 273 -12.89 -13.11 -4.63
C SER A 273 -14.21 -12.69 -5.27
N VAL A 274 -14.66 -13.37 -6.33
CA VAL A 274 -15.99 -13.17 -6.91
C VAL A 274 -17.09 -13.56 -5.92
N ALA A 275 -16.95 -14.72 -5.25
CA ALA A 275 -17.92 -15.18 -4.26
C ALA A 275 -18.03 -14.25 -3.04
N ASP A 276 -16.91 -13.64 -2.63
CA ASP A 276 -16.85 -12.67 -1.53
C ASP A 276 -17.51 -11.33 -1.85
N LYS A 277 -17.89 -11.08 -3.12
CA LYS A 277 -18.53 -9.84 -3.62
C LYS A 277 -17.74 -8.57 -3.27
N MET A 278 -16.43 -8.70 -3.11
CA MET A 278 -15.56 -7.56 -2.84
C MET A 278 -15.33 -6.76 -4.13
N GLY A 279 -15.14 -5.46 -3.99
CA GLY A 279 -15.15 -4.51 -5.11
C GLY A 279 -14.14 -4.86 -6.21
N SER A 280 -14.41 -4.37 -7.42
CA SER A 280 -13.65 -4.67 -8.65
C SER A 280 -12.15 -4.29 -8.63
N HIS A 281 -11.66 -3.65 -7.57
CA HIS A 281 -10.28 -3.17 -7.49
C HIS A 281 -9.28 -4.27 -7.13
N SER A 282 -9.52 -5.06 -6.08
CA SER A 282 -8.57 -6.15 -5.72
C SER A 282 -8.59 -7.26 -6.77
N LEU A 283 -9.78 -7.63 -7.25
CA LEU A 283 -9.97 -8.71 -8.23
C LEU A 283 -9.13 -8.51 -9.50
N ARG A 284 -8.90 -7.27 -9.93
CA ARG A 284 -8.04 -6.95 -11.09
C ARG A 284 -6.64 -7.55 -10.95
N TYR A 285 -6.04 -7.50 -9.75
CA TYR A 285 -4.70 -8.07 -9.52
C TYR A 285 -4.67 -9.57 -9.81
N SER A 286 -5.58 -10.35 -9.24
CA SER A 286 -5.64 -11.80 -9.48
C SER A 286 -5.90 -12.17 -10.94
N VAL A 287 -6.79 -11.43 -11.61
CA VAL A 287 -7.13 -11.65 -13.01
C VAL A 287 -5.95 -11.32 -13.94
N PHE A 288 -5.19 -10.26 -13.64
CA PHE A 288 -3.96 -9.94 -14.38
C PHE A 288 -2.84 -10.93 -14.07
N GLY A 289 -2.78 -11.43 -12.83
CA GLY A 289 -1.88 -12.51 -12.47
C GLY A 289 -2.14 -13.77 -13.31
N LEU A 290 -3.41 -14.14 -13.49
CA LEU A 290 -3.80 -15.23 -14.39
C LEU A 290 -3.36 -14.96 -15.83
N ALA A 291 -3.63 -13.75 -16.34
CA ALA A 291 -3.29 -13.35 -17.70
C ALA A 291 -1.79 -13.31 -17.99
N SER A 292 -0.94 -13.28 -16.97
CA SER A 292 0.52 -13.35 -17.13
C SER A 292 1.03 -14.79 -17.35
N LEU A 293 0.19 -15.80 -17.08
CA LEU A 293 0.59 -17.22 -17.12
C LEU A 293 -0.09 -18.03 -18.23
N VAL A 294 -1.08 -17.47 -18.92
CA VAL A 294 -1.91 -18.20 -19.89
C VAL A 294 -2.16 -17.35 -21.13
N SER A 295 -2.47 -18.02 -22.25
CA SER A 295 -2.75 -17.31 -23.51
C SER A 295 -4.04 -16.47 -23.43
N PRO A 296 -4.20 -15.47 -24.30
CA PRO A 296 -5.39 -14.62 -24.35
C PRO A 296 -6.71 -15.40 -24.45
N GLU A 297 -6.76 -16.46 -25.27
CA GLU A 297 -7.93 -17.31 -25.42
C GLU A 297 -8.22 -18.07 -24.13
N LYS A 298 -7.16 -18.49 -23.42
CA LYS A 298 -7.30 -19.21 -22.16
C LYS A 298 -7.78 -18.31 -21.02
N VAL A 299 -7.40 -17.03 -21.02
CA VAL A 299 -7.98 -16.04 -20.10
C VAL A 299 -9.50 -15.98 -20.26
N GLU A 300 -9.99 -15.86 -21.50
CA GLU A 300 -11.42 -15.80 -21.78
C GLU A 300 -12.14 -17.08 -21.35
N GLU A 301 -11.60 -18.25 -21.71
CA GLU A 301 -12.16 -19.55 -21.35
C GLU A 301 -12.27 -19.74 -19.83
N LEU A 302 -11.18 -19.46 -19.09
CA LEU A 302 -11.13 -19.71 -17.63
C LEU A 302 -11.99 -18.74 -16.82
N LEU A 303 -12.22 -17.53 -17.34
CA LEU A 303 -13.04 -16.52 -16.68
C LEU A 303 -14.51 -16.57 -17.14
N GLN A 304 -14.81 -17.37 -18.17
CA GLN A 304 -16.16 -17.54 -18.69
C GLN A 304 -17.11 -18.04 -17.58
N GLY A 305 -18.28 -17.40 -17.47
CA GLY A 305 -19.29 -17.75 -16.48
C GLY A 305 -19.00 -17.26 -15.06
N LEU A 306 -17.82 -16.67 -14.80
CA LEU A 306 -17.59 -15.91 -13.58
C LEU A 306 -18.24 -14.53 -13.72
N ASN A 307 -18.90 -14.04 -12.66
CA ASN A 307 -19.55 -12.72 -12.64
C ASN A 307 -18.52 -11.58 -12.49
N ILE A 308 -17.56 -11.52 -13.40
CA ILE A 308 -16.49 -10.52 -13.48
C ILE A 308 -16.91 -9.47 -14.50
N LYS A 309 -16.67 -8.19 -14.19
CA LYS A 309 -17.00 -7.11 -15.12
C LYS A 309 -16.20 -7.26 -16.42
N ASN A 310 -16.87 -7.08 -17.55
CA ASN A 310 -16.27 -7.27 -18.87
C ASN A 310 -15.05 -6.38 -19.11
N ASP A 311 -15.02 -5.16 -18.57
CA ASP A 311 -13.85 -4.28 -18.68
C ASP A 311 -12.59 -4.91 -18.09
N ILE A 312 -12.70 -5.59 -16.94
CA ILE A 312 -11.57 -6.27 -16.29
C ILE A 312 -11.07 -7.42 -17.16
N VAL A 313 -11.99 -8.25 -17.68
CA VAL A 313 -11.65 -9.40 -18.53
C VAL A 313 -10.97 -8.91 -19.81
N GLN A 314 -11.52 -7.89 -20.47
CA GLN A 314 -10.94 -7.36 -21.71
C GLN A 314 -9.57 -6.71 -21.49
N THR A 315 -9.33 -6.01 -20.37
CA THR A 315 -7.98 -5.50 -20.08
C THR A 315 -7.00 -6.62 -19.75
N ALA A 316 -7.45 -7.72 -19.14
CA ALA A 316 -6.59 -8.89 -18.88
C ALA A 316 -6.25 -9.64 -20.18
N ILE A 317 -7.19 -9.77 -21.11
CA ILE A 317 -6.92 -10.31 -22.45
C ILE A 317 -5.90 -9.41 -23.18
N LEU A 318 -6.04 -8.09 -23.10
CA LEU A 318 -5.04 -7.16 -23.64
C LEU A 318 -3.67 -7.35 -22.98
N HIS A 319 -3.62 -7.52 -21.66
CA HIS A 319 -2.38 -7.81 -20.93
C HIS A 319 -1.69 -9.06 -21.49
N ALA A 320 -2.41 -10.18 -21.61
CA ALA A 320 -1.87 -11.42 -22.17
C ALA A 320 -1.37 -11.23 -23.61
N LYS A 321 -2.09 -10.48 -24.45
CA LYS A 321 -1.67 -10.17 -25.82
C LYS A 321 -0.39 -9.34 -25.88
N LEU A 322 -0.22 -8.39 -24.97
CA LEU A 322 0.99 -7.58 -24.88
C LEU A 322 2.19 -8.42 -24.43
N GLU A 323 2.01 -9.34 -23.49
CA GLU A 323 3.08 -10.26 -23.05
C GLU A 323 3.49 -11.26 -24.13
N GLU A 324 2.56 -11.69 -25.00
CA GLU A 324 2.83 -12.63 -26.09
C GLU A 324 3.28 -11.98 -27.41
N ALA A 325 3.30 -10.64 -27.49
CA ALA A 325 3.68 -9.94 -28.72
C ALA A 325 5.10 -10.33 -29.16
N LYS A 326 5.25 -10.68 -30.44
CA LYS A 326 6.50 -11.24 -30.99
C LYS A 326 7.41 -10.20 -31.63
N SER A 327 6.96 -8.95 -31.71
CA SER A 327 7.70 -7.84 -32.31
C SER A 327 7.28 -6.50 -31.72
N ASP A 328 8.17 -5.52 -31.77
CA ASP A 328 7.90 -4.13 -31.33
C ASP A 328 6.72 -3.52 -32.09
N GLN A 329 6.61 -3.81 -33.39
CA GLN A 329 5.50 -3.37 -34.22
C GLN A 329 4.15 -3.95 -33.76
N GLU A 330 4.09 -5.26 -33.47
CA GLU A 330 2.88 -5.91 -32.96
C GLU A 330 2.49 -5.34 -31.59
N PHE A 331 3.46 -5.24 -30.68
CA PHE A 331 3.27 -4.68 -29.34
C PHE A 331 2.75 -3.24 -29.43
N SER A 332 3.38 -2.41 -30.26
CA SER A 332 3.01 -1.01 -30.45
C SER A 332 1.61 -0.84 -31.03
N GLN A 333 1.25 -1.63 -32.05
CA GLN A 333 -0.11 -1.61 -32.59
C GLN A 333 -1.16 -2.04 -31.56
N LEU A 334 -0.90 -3.11 -30.81
CA LEU A 334 -1.80 -3.57 -29.75
C LEU A 334 -2.00 -2.50 -28.67
N PHE A 335 -0.92 -1.87 -28.23
CA PHE A 335 -0.96 -0.83 -27.20
C PHE A 335 -1.68 0.43 -27.71
N LYS A 336 -1.30 0.98 -28.87
CA LYS A 336 -1.91 2.21 -29.43
C LYS A 336 -3.41 2.05 -29.67
N ASN A 337 -3.84 0.91 -30.19
CA ASN A 337 -5.26 0.61 -30.41
C ASN A 337 -6.08 0.54 -29.11
N ASN A 338 -5.41 0.41 -27.95
CA ASN A 338 -6.04 0.25 -26.65
C ASN A 338 -5.57 1.27 -25.60
N GLN A 339 -4.88 2.35 -26.00
CA GLN A 339 -4.25 3.30 -25.08
C GLN A 339 -5.27 3.93 -24.11
N GLY A 340 -6.48 4.24 -24.58
CA GLY A 340 -7.57 4.76 -23.72
C GLY A 340 -8.11 3.80 -22.66
N LYS A 341 -7.67 2.53 -22.66
CA LYS A 341 -8.02 1.49 -21.68
C LYS A 341 -6.83 1.08 -20.81
N ALA A 342 -5.63 1.63 -21.07
CA ALA A 342 -4.43 1.29 -20.31
C ALA A 342 -4.57 1.78 -18.87
N ASN A 343 -4.26 0.91 -17.92
CA ASN A 343 -4.21 1.22 -16.49
C ASN A 343 -2.79 1.01 -15.95
N GLU A 344 -2.57 1.24 -14.66
CA GLU A 344 -1.25 1.07 -14.02
C GLU A 344 -0.63 -0.32 -14.27
N LEU A 345 -1.43 -1.39 -14.28
CA LEU A 345 -0.96 -2.75 -14.54
C LEU A 345 -0.57 -2.94 -16.01
N THR A 346 -1.31 -2.36 -16.95
CA THR A 346 -0.92 -2.34 -18.37
C THR A 346 0.38 -1.56 -18.58
N LEU A 347 0.53 -0.40 -17.92
CA LEU A 347 1.76 0.38 -17.99
C LEU A 347 2.95 -0.34 -17.36
N LEU A 348 2.72 -1.22 -16.40
CA LEU A 348 3.74 -2.09 -15.83
C LEU A 348 4.26 -3.11 -16.85
N VAL A 349 3.38 -3.75 -17.63
CA VAL A 349 3.79 -4.62 -18.76
C VAL A 349 4.59 -3.85 -19.80
N VAL A 350 4.18 -2.62 -20.11
CA VAL A 350 4.95 -1.77 -21.03
C VAL A 350 6.33 -1.47 -20.45
N ALA A 351 6.44 -1.18 -19.16
CA ALA A 351 7.74 -1.02 -18.49
C ALA A 351 8.59 -2.30 -18.55
N ASP A 352 8.01 -3.47 -18.29
CA ASP A 352 8.67 -4.78 -18.45
C ASP A 352 9.18 -4.99 -19.89
N TYR A 353 8.35 -4.64 -20.88
CA TYR A 353 8.71 -4.74 -22.29
C TYR A 353 9.87 -3.80 -22.64
N VAL A 354 9.85 -2.57 -22.13
CA VAL A 354 10.93 -1.57 -22.28
C VAL A 354 12.23 -2.05 -21.65
N VAL A 355 12.20 -2.65 -20.47
CA VAL A 355 13.39 -3.21 -19.82
C VAL A 355 13.98 -4.36 -20.64
N ARG A 356 13.14 -5.23 -21.21
CA ARG A 356 13.58 -6.40 -22.00
C ARG A 356 14.12 -6.04 -23.39
N ASN A 357 13.47 -5.10 -24.08
CA ASN A 357 13.73 -4.80 -25.49
C ASN A 357 14.50 -3.47 -25.70
N GLY A 358 14.66 -2.68 -24.64
CA GLY A 358 15.36 -1.40 -24.67
C GLY A 358 14.42 -0.19 -24.75
N PRO A 359 14.87 0.99 -24.31
CA PRO A 359 14.04 2.20 -24.21
C PRO A 359 13.67 2.84 -25.54
N THR A 360 14.31 2.45 -26.66
CA THR A 360 13.98 2.94 -27.99
C THR A 360 12.55 2.58 -28.40
N VAL A 361 11.97 1.50 -27.86
CA VAL A 361 10.55 1.14 -28.08
C VAL A 361 9.59 2.25 -27.65
N LEU A 362 9.97 3.11 -26.69
CA LEU A 362 9.13 4.23 -26.26
C LEU A 362 8.89 5.25 -27.38
N ILE A 363 9.81 5.36 -28.33
CA ILE A 363 9.67 6.21 -29.52
C ILE A 363 8.57 5.64 -30.42
N GLU A 364 8.63 4.34 -30.72
CA GLU A 364 7.63 3.67 -31.55
C GLU A 364 6.25 3.67 -30.91
N LEU A 365 6.19 3.61 -29.58
CA LEU A 365 4.96 3.67 -28.80
C LEU A 365 4.39 5.10 -28.68
N GLU A 366 5.16 6.13 -29.06
CA GLU A 366 4.83 7.54 -28.81
C GLU A 366 4.56 7.81 -27.31
N LEU A 367 5.36 7.17 -26.45
CA LEU A 367 5.27 7.28 -24.99
C LEU A 367 6.47 8.00 -24.39
N ILE A 368 7.18 8.79 -25.19
CA ILE A 368 8.29 9.59 -24.70
C ILE A 368 8.22 11.00 -25.27
N GLU A 369 8.31 11.96 -24.36
CA GLU A 369 8.37 13.37 -24.66
C GLU A 369 9.55 14.00 -23.93
N GLU A 370 10.08 15.10 -24.47
CA GLU A 370 11.14 15.87 -23.83
C GLU A 370 10.63 17.29 -23.57
N HIS A 371 10.67 17.70 -22.30
CA HIS A 371 10.34 19.07 -21.89
C HIS A 371 11.45 19.61 -20.98
N ASP A 372 12.00 20.77 -21.32
CA ASP A 372 13.09 21.42 -20.58
C ASP A 372 14.29 20.50 -20.28
N GLY A 373 14.65 19.64 -21.26
CA GLY A 373 15.75 18.69 -21.15
C GLY A 373 15.48 17.48 -20.24
N ASN A 374 14.23 17.30 -19.78
CA ASN A 374 13.81 16.13 -19.02
C ASN A 374 12.91 15.23 -19.85
N LEU A 375 13.08 13.91 -19.69
CA LEU A 375 12.25 12.91 -20.35
C LEU A 375 11.00 12.61 -19.53
N TYR A 376 9.86 12.59 -20.22
CA TYR A 376 8.57 12.26 -19.67
C TYR A 376 8.01 11.05 -20.39
N SER A 377 7.63 10.04 -19.60
CA SER A 377 6.93 8.86 -20.08
C SER A 377 5.91 8.41 -19.04
N PRO A 378 4.71 7.95 -19.45
CA PRO A 378 3.75 7.36 -18.52
C PRO A 378 4.28 6.09 -17.83
N VAL A 379 5.35 5.47 -18.34
CA VAL A 379 5.98 4.31 -17.69
C VAL A 379 7.17 4.66 -16.80
N SER A 380 7.62 5.92 -16.75
CA SER A 380 8.82 6.32 -16.00
C SER A 380 8.75 5.91 -14.53
N GLN A 381 7.59 6.03 -13.87
CA GLN A 381 7.45 5.63 -12.48
C GLN A 381 7.58 4.11 -12.30
N SER A 382 7.00 3.31 -13.20
CA SER A 382 7.14 1.85 -13.17
C SER A 382 8.58 1.44 -13.41
N LEU A 383 9.25 2.03 -14.40
CA LEU A 383 10.68 1.80 -14.66
C LEU A 383 11.53 2.12 -13.43
N TYR A 384 11.28 3.26 -12.79
CA TYR A 384 12.02 3.67 -11.60
C TYR A 384 11.83 2.68 -10.45
N ARG A 385 10.59 2.26 -10.18
CA ARG A 385 10.28 1.23 -9.18
C ARG A 385 10.93 -0.11 -9.50
N MET A 386 11.18 -0.42 -10.77
CA MET A 386 11.90 -1.63 -11.19
C MET A 386 13.43 -1.46 -11.12
N GLY A 387 13.92 -0.25 -10.81
CA GLY A 387 15.35 0.05 -10.68
C GLY A 387 15.99 0.69 -11.89
N TYR A 388 15.21 1.30 -12.78
CA TYR A 388 15.70 1.94 -14.00
C TYR A 388 15.27 3.40 -14.09
N SER A 389 16.23 4.30 -14.28
CA SER A 389 15.99 5.69 -14.64
C SER A 389 16.00 5.85 -16.15
N LEU A 390 15.04 6.60 -16.69
CA LEU A 390 15.00 6.99 -18.10
C LEU A 390 15.82 8.27 -18.27
N VAL A 391 16.90 8.19 -19.06
CA VAL A 391 17.84 9.30 -19.29
C VAL A 391 18.08 9.53 -20.80
N GLY A 392 18.78 10.62 -21.15
CA GLY A 392 19.10 10.96 -22.54
C GLY A 392 18.11 11.96 -23.15
N THR A 393 17.77 11.78 -24.43
CA THR A 393 16.82 12.63 -25.18
C THR A 393 15.66 11.80 -25.72
N ALA A 394 14.55 12.45 -26.12
CA ALA A 394 13.41 11.71 -26.66
C ALA A 394 13.77 10.96 -27.97
N ALA A 395 14.77 11.47 -28.71
CA ALA A 395 15.28 10.82 -29.92
C ALA A 395 16.28 9.68 -29.65
N SER A 396 16.86 9.62 -28.45
CA SER A 396 17.87 8.63 -28.07
C SER A 396 17.78 8.33 -26.58
N PRO A 397 16.68 7.72 -26.11
CA PRO A 397 16.51 7.41 -24.70
C PRO A 397 17.42 6.26 -24.28
N ASN A 398 17.81 6.27 -23.01
CA ASN A 398 18.58 5.20 -22.39
C ASN A 398 18.00 4.83 -21.02
N LEU A 399 18.27 3.60 -20.56
CA LEU A 399 17.98 3.17 -19.20
C LEU A 399 19.27 3.08 -18.41
N GLU A 400 19.30 3.70 -17.24
CA GLU A 400 20.39 3.57 -16.28
C GLU A 400 19.88 2.92 -14.99
N PRO A 401 20.64 2.01 -14.36
CA PRO A 401 20.29 1.51 -13.03
C PRO A 401 20.17 2.65 -12.02
N VAL A 402 19.12 2.61 -11.19
CA VAL A 402 18.99 3.48 -10.01
C VAL A 402 19.95 2.96 -8.94
N ASN A 403 20.92 3.78 -8.52
CA ASN A 403 21.91 3.47 -7.49
C ASN A 403 21.47 3.96 -6.09
#